data_AF-A0A7G6DYS5-F1
#
_entry.id   AF-A0A7G6DYS5-F1
#
_cell.length_a   1.000
_cell.length_b   1.000
_cell.length_c   1.000
_cell.angle_alpha   90.00
_cell.angle_beta   90.00
_cell.angle_gamma   90.00
#
_symmetry.space_group_name_H-M   'P 1'
#
loop_
_entity.id
_entity.type
_entity.pdbx_description
1 polymer ?
#
loop_
_entity_poly.entity_id
_entity_poly.type
_entity_poly.pdbx_seq_one_letter_code
_entity_poly.pdbx_strand_id
1 'polypeptide(L)'
;MDRRRRTMILIKGRPQLAQEMAEDIIRKYEVKVIEKPHTGLVMVKVRESARQSLFYLGEILVTECKVQINGILGVGIVQDFQTQLAYHLAVIDGAYNANLEEVKAWAPLLWAEEKEILAREAREMAGVLKTKVDFTTMDQ
;
A
#
# COMPACT_ATOMS: atom_id res chain seq x y z
N MET A 1 5.16 2.45 13.67
CA MET A 1 4.23 3.04 12.69
C MET A 1 3.09 2.08 12.44
N ASP A 2 1.87 2.57 12.22
CA ASP A 2 0.70 1.70 11.96
C ASP A 2 0.86 0.89 10.64
N ARG A 3 0.32 -0.33 10.63
CA ARG A 3 0.41 -1.28 9.50
C ARG A 3 -0.26 -0.75 8.24
N ARG A 4 -1.42 -0.10 8.35
CA ARG A 4 -2.12 0.46 7.19
C ARG A 4 -1.32 1.61 6.58
N ARG A 5 -0.78 2.49 7.43
CA ARG A 5 0.01 3.64 6.98
C ARG A 5 1.28 3.20 6.23
N ARG A 6 2.05 2.24 6.78
CA ARG A 6 3.26 1.74 6.08
C ARG A 6 2.94 1.11 4.73
N THR A 7 1.90 0.30 4.65
CA THR A 7 1.52 -0.36 3.39
C THR A 7 1.06 0.66 2.36
N MET A 8 0.33 1.70 2.76
CA MET A 8 -0.07 2.77 1.85
C MET A 8 1.14 3.54 1.29
N ILE A 9 2.13 3.86 2.13
CA ILE A 9 3.37 4.52 1.69
C ILE A 9 4.10 3.65 0.67
N LEU A 10 4.25 2.35 0.94
CA LEU A 10 4.96 1.43 0.05
C LEU A 10 4.23 1.19 -1.29
N ILE A 11 2.89 1.28 -1.31
CA ILE A 11 2.10 1.15 -2.54
C ILE A 11 2.11 2.44 -3.37
N LYS A 12 2.00 3.61 -2.72
CA LYS A 12 1.94 4.91 -3.41
C LYS A 12 3.31 5.53 -3.70
N GLY A 13 4.34 5.10 -2.97
CA GLY A 13 5.70 5.62 -3.07
C GLY A 13 6.46 5.07 -4.27
N ARG A 14 7.77 5.28 -4.27
CA ARG A 14 8.68 4.72 -5.26
C ARG A 14 8.76 3.19 -5.12
N PRO A 15 8.59 2.42 -6.21
CA PRO A 15 8.67 0.95 -6.18
C PRO A 15 10.00 0.43 -5.62
N GLN A 16 11.10 1.15 -5.86
CA GLN A 16 12.45 0.79 -5.41
C GLN A 16 12.56 0.72 -3.89
N LEU A 17 11.80 1.54 -3.16
CA LEU A 17 11.86 1.56 -1.69
C LEU A 17 11.43 0.21 -1.09
N ALA A 18 10.33 -0.36 -1.60
CA ALA A 18 9.85 -1.65 -1.15
C ALA A 18 10.83 -2.78 -1.53
N GLN A 19 11.42 -2.69 -2.72
CA GLN A 19 12.43 -3.65 -3.18
C GLN A 19 13.67 -3.63 -2.28
N GLU A 20 14.26 -2.45 -2.05
CA GLU A 20 15.47 -2.29 -1.22
C GLU A 20 15.26 -2.80 0.21
N MET A 21 14.12 -2.46 0.83
CA MET A 21 13.76 -2.93 2.17
C MET A 21 13.59 -4.45 2.21
N ALA A 22 12.88 -5.03 1.24
CA ALA A 22 12.68 -6.48 1.18
C ALA A 22 13.99 -7.22 0.92
N GLU A 23 14.86 -6.71 0.04
CA GLU A 23 16.16 -7.30 -0.24
C GLU A 23 17.07 -7.35 0.98
N ASP A 24 17.07 -6.31 1.82
CA ASP A 24 17.86 -6.29 3.06
C ASP A 24 17.44 -7.44 4.01
N ILE A 25 16.13 -7.71 4.09
CA ILE A 25 15.61 -8.84 4.89
C ILE A 25 15.97 -10.18 4.25
N ILE A 26 15.76 -10.33 2.94
CA ILE A 26 16.02 -11.58 2.20
C ILE A 26 17.50 -12.00 2.32
N ARG A 27 18.43 -11.04 2.39
CA ARG A 27 19.86 -11.33 2.53
C ARG A 27 20.26 -11.78 3.93
N LYS A 28 19.51 -11.39 4.96
CA LYS A 28 19.87 -11.59 6.37
C LYS A 28 19.08 -12.70 7.07
N TYR A 29 17.86 -12.95 6.61
CA TYR A 29 16.93 -13.87 7.24
C TYR A 29 16.43 -14.90 6.24
N GLU A 30 16.12 -16.10 6.73
CA GLU A 30 15.42 -17.09 5.93
C GLU A 30 13.96 -16.67 5.74
N VAL A 31 13.56 -16.43 4.48
CA VAL A 31 12.19 -16.09 4.09
C VAL A 31 11.56 -17.28 3.41
N LYS A 32 10.61 -17.92 4.09
CA LYS A 32 9.86 -19.05 3.52
C LYS A 32 8.60 -18.54 2.82
N VAL A 33 8.48 -18.82 1.52
CA VAL A 33 7.25 -18.52 0.77
C VAL A 33 6.19 -19.57 1.12
N ILE A 34 5.11 -19.15 1.77
CA ILE A 34 3.96 -20.00 2.12
C ILE A 34 3.01 -20.07 0.92
N GLU A 35 2.69 -18.91 0.36
CA GLU A 35 1.90 -18.78 -0.87
C GLU A 35 2.65 -17.87 -1.83
N LYS A 36 2.99 -18.41 -3.00
CA LYS A 36 3.61 -17.63 -4.09
C LYS A 36 2.67 -16.50 -4.52
N PRO A 37 3.21 -15.39 -5.05
CA PRO A 37 2.39 -14.34 -5.63
C PRO A 37 1.41 -14.91 -6.65
N HIS A 38 0.12 -14.74 -6.38
CA HIS A 38 -0.95 -15.20 -7.27
C HIS A 38 -2.06 -14.16 -7.33
N THR A 39 -2.78 -14.16 -8.45
CA THR A 39 -3.90 -13.23 -8.66
C THR A 39 -5.17 -13.74 -8.00
N GLY A 40 -5.91 -12.82 -7.40
CA GLY A 40 -7.25 -13.03 -6.86
C GLY A 40 -8.20 -11.91 -7.30
N LEU A 41 -9.47 -12.07 -6.98
CA LEU A 41 -10.50 -11.07 -7.21
C LEU A 41 -11.10 -10.67 -5.86
N VAL A 42 -11.18 -9.37 -5.59
CA VAL A 42 -11.78 -8.82 -4.37
C VAL A 42 -13.06 -8.07 -4.71
N MET A 43 -14.15 -8.47 -4.07
CA MET A 43 -15.45 -7.84 -4.20
C MET A 43 -15.47 -6.44 -3.57
N VAL A 44 -15.71 -5.41 -4.39
CA VAL A 44 -15.83 -4.02 -3.95
C VAL A 44 -17.23 -3.79 -3.39
N LYS A 45 -17.26 -3.39 -2.12
CA LYS A 45 -18.50 -3.07 -1.41
C LYS A 45 -18.59 -1.57 -1.20
N VAL A 46 -19.70 -0.97 -1.62
CA VAL A 46 -20.01 0.44 -1.39
C VAL A 46 -21.30 0.56 -0.60
N ARG A 47 -21.48 1.69 0.09
CA ARG A 47 -22.78 2.07 0.66
C ARG A 47 -23.43 3.07 -0.27
N GLU A 48 -24.61 2.73 -0.79
CA GLU A 48 -25.34 3.67 -1.64
C GLU A 48 -25.93 4.82 -0.80
N SER A 49 -26.04 6.00 -1.41
CA SER A 49 -26.34 7.24 -0.68
C SER A 49 -27.81 7.41 -0.30
N ALA A 50 -28.74 6.76 -0.99
CA ALA A 50 -30.18 6.92 -0.81
C ALA A 50 -30.71 6.18 0.43
N ARG A 51 -30.26 4.95 0.71
CA ARG A 51 -30.72 4.13 1.84
C ARG A 51 -29.58 3.54 2.69
N GLN A 52 -28.32 3.93 2.45
CA GLN A 52 -27.13 3.43 3.17
C GLN A 52 -26.97 1.90 3.10
N SER A 53 -27.60 1.26 2.13
CA SER A 53 -27.58 -0.19 1.94
C SER A 53 -26.25 -0.65 1.32
N LEU A 54 -25.87 -1.91 1.62
CA LEU A 54 -24.65 -2.51 1.11
C LEU A 54 -24.86 -2.91 -0.35
N PHE A 55 -24.04 -2.35 -1.26
CA PHE A 55 -24.07 -2.63 -2.68
C PHE A 55 -22.73 -3.23 -3.13
N TYR A 56 -22.79 -4.27 -3.95
CA TYR A 56 -21.62 -4.97 -4.49
C TYR A 56 -21.36 -4.45 -5.90
N LEU A 57 -20.39 -3.53 -6.04
CA LEU A 57 -20.15 -2.80 -7.28
C LEU A 57 -19.51 -3.68 -8.36
N GLY A 58 -18.73 -4.67 -7.94
CA GLY A 58 -18.00 -5.58 -8.83
C GLY A 58 -16.72 -6.09 -8.18
N GLU A 59 -15.84 -6.67 -8.98
CA GLU A 59 -14.58 -7.27 -8.55
C GLU A 59 -13.39 -6.46 -9.04
N ILE A 60 -12.35 -6.37 -8.22
CA ILE A 60 -11.05 -5.81 -8.58
C ILE A 60 -10.00 -6.92 -8.55
N LEU A 61 -9.13 -6.94 -9.55
CA LEU A 61 -7.94 -7.80 -9.60
C LEU A 61 -6.95 -7.38 -8.52
N VAL A 62 -6.51 -8.34 -7.73
CA VAL A 62 -5.44 -8.17 -6.75
C VAL A 62 -4.38 -9.24 -6.95
N THR A 63 -3.16 -8.96 -6.49
CA THR A 63 -2.10 -9.96 -6.33
C THR A 63 -1.82 -10.12 -4.84
N GLU A 64 -1.85 -11.37 -4.36
CA GLU A 64 -1.62 -11.73 -2.97
C GLU A 64 -0.37 -12.59 -2.84
N CYS A 65 0.39 -12.39 -1.76
CA CYS A 65 1.53 -13.23 -1.39
C CYS A 65 1.60 -13.39 0.13
N LYS A 66 1.97 -14.59 0.59
CA LYS A 66 2.21 -14.89 2.00
C LYS A 66 3.59 -15.50 2.19
N VAL A 67 4.31 -14.96 3.16
CA VAL A 67 5.64 -15.44 3.55
C VAL A 67 5.68 -15.70 5.05
N GLN A 68 6.70 -16.40 5.50
CA GLN A 68 6.98 -16.65 6.90
C GLN A 68 8.44 -16.35 7.20
N ILE A 69 8.69 -15.59 8.27
CA ILE A 69 10.01 -15.20 8.75
C ILE A 69 10.04 -15.42 10.26
N ASN A 70 11.03 -16.15 10.77
CA ASN A 70 11.12 -16.55 12.18
C ASN A 70 9.81 -17.18 12.72
N GLY A 71 9.11 -17.96 11.90
CA GLY A 71 7.84 -18.59 12.25
C GLY A 71 6.61 -17.66 12.18
N ILE A 72 6.79 -16.36 11.96
CA ILE A 72 5.70 -15.37 11.89
C ILE A 72 5.28 -15.10 10.44
N LEU A 73 3.97 -15.01 10.20
CA LEU A 73 3.41 -14.75 8.88
C LEU A 73 3.49 -13.26 8.51
N GLY A 74 3.86 -13.01 7.25
CA GLY A 74 3.76 -11.72 6.57
C GLY A 74 2.84 -11.84 5.36
N VAL A 75 2.04 -10.80 5.11
CA VAL A 75 1.07 -10.77 4.01
C VAL A 75 1.25 -9.51 3.18
N GLY A 76 1.30 -9.68 1.86
CA GLY A 76 1.33 -8.60 0.88
C GLY A 76 0.16 -8.73 -0.08
N ILE A 77 -0.64 -7.68 -0.18
CA ILE A 77 -1.78 -7.59 -1.09
C ILE A 77 -1.67 -6.25 -1.82
N VAL A 78 -1.79 -6.29 -3.14
CA VAL A 78 -1.72 -5.09 -3.99
C VAL A 78 -2.70 -5.23 -5.14
N GLN A 79 -3.20 -4.09 -5.62
CA GLN A 79 -4.08 -4.05 -6.79
C GLN A 79 -3.33 -4.41 -8.07
N ASP A 80 -4.05 -5.02 -9.01
CA ASP A 80 -3.59 -5.43 -10.34
C ASP A 80 -2.48 -6.50 -10.30
N PHE A 81 -1.86 -6.76 -11.46
CA PHE A 81 -0.82 -7.77 -11.63
C PHE A 81 0.56 -7.23 -11.22
N GLN A 82 0.84 -7.24 -9.91
CA GLN A 82 2.09 -6.72 -9.35
C GLN A 82 2.77 -7.75 -8.42
N THR A 83 3.24 -8.85 -9.00
CA THR A 83 3.81 -9.99 -8.27
C THR A 83 5.03 -9.64 -7.43
N GLN A 84 5.94 -8.83 -7.95
CA GLN A 84 7.15 -8.40 -7.22
C GLN A 84 6.79 -7.54 -6.01
N LEU A 85 5.92 -6.55 -6.21
CA LEU A 85 5.48 -5.68 -5.12
C LEU A 85 4.69 -6.47 -4.05
N ALA A 86 3.80 -7.38 -4.46
CA ALA A 86 3.09 -8.25 -3.52
C ALA A 86 4.06 -9.06 -2.65
N TYR A 87 5.11 -9.63 -3.25
CA TYR A 87 6.15 -10.35 -2.52
C TYR A 87 6.92 -9.43 -1.58
N HIS A 88 7.42 -8.28 -2.05
CA HIS A 88 8.14 -7.32 -1.21
C HIS A 88 7.31 -6.84 -0.02
N LEU A 89 6.02 -6.54 -0.24
CA LEU A 89 5.10 -6.17 0.83
C LEU A 89 4.93 -7.30 1.85
N ALA A 90 4.84 -8.56 1.41
CA ALA A 90 4.73 -9.71 2.30
C ALA A 90 6.00 -9.88 3.16
N VAL A 91 7.19 -9.73 2.57
CA VAL A 91 8.47 -9.77 3.29
C VAL A 91 8.57 -8.66 4.33
N ILE A 92 8.28 -7.42 3.93
CA ILE A 92 8.30 -6.26 4.83
C ILE A 92 7.30 -6.46 5.97
N ASP A 93 6.09 -6.90 5.66
CA ASP A 93 5.07 -7.17 6.68
C ASP A 93 5.50 -8.26 7.66
N GLY A 94 6.10 -9.35 7.15
CA GLY A 94 6.68 -10.41 7.97
C GLY A 94 7.80 -9.91 8.88
N ALA A 95 8.69 -9.06 8.37
CA ALA A 95 9.77 -8.45 9.14
C ALA A 95 9.25 -7.57 10.28
N TYR A 96 8.22 -6.77 10.02
CA TYR A 96 7.54 -5.99 11.06
C TYR A 96 6.87 -6.89 12.10
N ASN A 97 6.17 -7.95 11.68
CA ASN A 97 5.45 -8.84 12.60
C ASN A 97 6.42 -9.68 13.45
N ALA A 98 7.58 -10.04 12.90
CA ALA A 98 8.68 -10.71 13.60
C ALA A 98 9.56 -9.76 14.44
N ASN A 99 9.28 -8.45 14.41
CA ASN A 99 10.01 -7.41 15.14
C ASN A 99 11.53 -7.45 14.92
N LEU A 100 11.95 -7.55 13.66
CA LEU A 100 13.37 -7.60 13.27
C LEU A 100 14.09 -6.25 13.51
N GLU A 101 15.41 -6.27 13.65
CA GLU A 101 16.20 -5.07 13.99
C GLU A 101 16.12 -3.99 12.90
N GLU A 102 16.16 -4.40 11.63
CA GLU A 102 16.13 -3.55 10.44
C GLU A 102 14.91 -2.64 10.38
N VAL A 103 13.80 -3.10 10.94
CA VAL A 103 12.52 -2.38 10.95
C VAL A 103 12.66 -1.01 11.61
N LYS A 104 13.54 -0.87 12.60
CA LYS A 104 13.78 0.42 13.29
C LYS A 104 14.42 1.44 12.35
N ALA A 105 15.27 1.00 11.42
CA ALA A 105 15.95 1.88 10.47
C ALA A 105 15.03 2.37 9.33
N TRP A 106 13.87 1.74 9.12
CA TRP A 106 12.96 2.09 8.03
C TRP A 106 12.07 3.30 8.31
N ALA A 107 11.85 3.66 9.58
CA ALA A 107 10.91 4.74 9.91
C ALA A 107 11.29 6.09 9.26
N PRO A 108 12.55 6.56 9.29
CA PRO A 108 12.95 7.79 8.61
C PRO A 108 12.75 7.73 7.09
N LEU A 109 13.01 6.57 6.47
CA LEU A 109 12.84 6.38 5.02
C LEU A 109 11.37 6.48 4.62
N LEU A 110 10.49 5.84 5.40
CA LEU A 110 9.04 5.88 5.16
C LEU A 110 8.45 7.28 5.37
N TRP A 111 8.93 8.03 6.36
CA TRP A 111 8.50 9.42 6.56
C TRP A 111 8.93 10.35 5.43
N ALA A 112 10.16 10.19 4.93
CA ALA A 112 10.63 10.94 3.78
C ALA A 112 9.78 10.64 2.54
N GLU A 113 9.50 9.37 2.27
CA GLU A 113 8.68 8.96 1.14
C GLU A 113 7.23 9.46 1.27
N GLU A 114 6.64 9.39 2.46
CA GLU A 114 5.31 9.92 2.72
C GLU A 114 5.21 11.42 2.46
N LYS A 115 6.24 12.19 2.83
CA LYS A 115 6.29 13.62 2.54
C LYS A 115 6.27 13.90 1.03
N GLU A 116 7.00 13.12 0.24
CA GLU A 116 7.01 13.23 -1.22
C GLU A 116 5.66 12.85 -1.85
N ILE A 117 5.00 11.80 -1.33
CA ILE A 117 3.65 11.41 -1.74
C ILE A 117 2.67 12.56 -1.50
N LEU A 118 2.65 13.13 -0.29
CA LEU A 118 1.76 14.24 0.06
C LEU A 118 2.04 15.49 -0.79
N ALA A 119 3.31 15.79 -1.06
CA ALA A 119 3.67 16.91 -1.90
C ALA A 119 3.20 16.71 -3.36
N ARG A 120 3.25 15.48 -3.88
CA ARG A 120 2.72 15.14 -5.21
C ARG A 120 1.21 15.25 -5.27
N GLU A 121 0.50 14.68 -4.29
CA GLU A 121 -0.96 14.75 -4.19
C GLU A 121 -1.45 16.21 -4.06
N ALA A 122 -0.73 17.05 -3.32
CA ALA A 122 -1.05 18.47 -3.20
C ALA A 122 -0.89 19.22 -4.54
N ARG A 123 0.15 18.91 -5.33
CA ARG A 123 0.34 19.48 -6.68
C ARG A 123 -0.76 19.06 -7.64
N GLU A 124 -1.17 17.79 -7.60
CA GLU A 124 -2.28 17.26 -8.40
C GLU A 124 -3.60 17.96 -8.03
N MET A 125 -3.89 18.06 -6.73
CA MET A 125 -5.07 18.76 -6.22
C MET A 125 -5.11 20.23 -6.63
N ALA A 126 -3.97 20.93 -6.61
CA ALA A 126 -3.88 22.31 -7.07
C ALA A 126 -4.22 22.45 -8.57
N GLY A 127 -3.93 21.43 -9.38
CA GLY A 127 -4.37 21.35 -10.77
C GLY A 127 -5.88 21.21 -10.91
N VAL A 128 -6.48 20.30 -10.14
CA VAL A 128 -7.95 20.08 -10.11
C VAL A 128 -8.68 21.34 -9.63
N LEU A 129 -8.17 22.06 -8.64
CA LEU A 129 -8.83 23.26 -8.13
C LEU A 129 -8.95 24.39 -9.17
N LYS A 130 -8.14 24.38 -10.24
CA LYS A 130 -8.29 25.32 -11.36
C LYS A 130 -9.58 25.09 -12.16
N THR A 131 -10.21 23.93 -12.05
CA THR A 131 -11.50 23.63 -12.72
C THR A 131 -12.71 23.96 -11.84
N LYS A 132 -12.50 24.49 -10.62
CA LYS A 132 -13.58 24.87 -9.72
C LYS A 132 -14.30 26.12 -10.26
N VAL A 133 -15.57 25.97 -10.55
CA VAL A 133 -16.45 27.10 -10.88
C VAL A 133 -16.76 27.89 -9.61
N ASP A 134 -16.58 29.20 -9.66
CA ASP A 134 -16.95 30.14 -8.60
C ASP A 134 -18.30 30.79 -8.92
N PHE A 135 -19.25 30.68 -7.99
CA PHE A 135 -20.61 31.24 -8.11
C PHE A 135 -20.78 32.53 -7.29
N THR A 136 -19.77 32.97 -6.54
CA THR A 136 -19.88 34.10 -5.61
C THR A 136 -20.08 35.46 -6.28
N THR A 137 -19.78 35.58 -7.57
CA THR A 137 -19.95 36.81 -8.35
C THR A 137 -21.25 36.87 -9.16
N MET A 138 -22.17 35.92 -9.02
CA MET A 138 -23.42 35.90 -9.82
C MET A 138 -24.56 36.80 -9.30
N ASP A 139 -24.43 37.35 -8.09
CA ASP A 139 -25.45 38.22 -7.46
C ASP A 139 -25.15 39.73 -7.61
N GLN A 140 -24.49 40.17 -8.69
CA GLN A 140 -24.33 41.60 -9.06
C GLN A 140 -25.07 41.95 -10.35
#